data_AF-A0A350AGB6-F1
#
_entry.id   AF-A0A350AGB6-F1
#
_cell.length_a   1.000
_cell.length_b   1.000
_cell.length_c   1.000
_cell.angle_alpha   90.00
_cell.angle_beta   90.00
_cell.angle_gamma   90.00
#
_symmetry.space_group_name_H-M   'P 1'
#
loop_
_entity.id
_entity.type
_entity.pdbx_description
1 polymer ?
#
loop_
_entity_poly.entity_id
_entity_poly.type
_entity_poly.pdbx_seq_one_letter_code
_entity_poly.pdbx_strand_id
1 'polypeptide(L)'
;MIRALLPAALSLAATYAHSQGTDLRLLESPPSPPAPCTAKPGDPANCTRILACIGKDGLWFDGRAYGWNAGTLNGQISDGSTCTEEWRSGMAFGTGRWAVSCSDGSSGQVIYYIEHNETGTVEGRGLDTKGRALHVWTGLNVLEFLKDATGIPRLKCGPTDIPIS
;
A
#
# COMPACT_ATOMS: atom_id res chain seq x y z
N MET A 1 -17.31 30.29 -84.77
CA MET A 1 -18.40 29.33 -84.48
C MET A 1 -17.75 28.02 -84.08
N ILE A 2 -17.96 27.54 -82.86
CA ILE A 2 -18.09 26.13 -82.43
C ILE A 2 -18.15 26.14 -80.89
N ARG A 3 -19.29 25.64 -80.40
CA ARG A 3 -19.61 25.30 -79.01
C ARG A 3 -18.91 23.99 -78.63
N ALA A 4 -18.34 23.90 -77.43
CA ALA A 4 -18.10 22.65 -76.72
C ALA A 4 -18.05 22.98 -75.21
N LEU A 5 -19.14 22.80 -74.47
CA LEU A 5 -19.52 21.59 -73.69
C LEU A 5 -18.63 21.37 -72.45
N LEU A 6 -19.21 21.74 -71.29
CA LEU A 6 -18.76 21.39 -69.94
C LEU A 6 -18.82 19.87 -69.70
N PRO A 7 -17.98 19.33 -68.81
CA PRO A 7 -18.36 18.25 -67.91
C PRO A 7 -18.58 18.77 -66.48
N ALA A 8 -19.70 18.34 -65.91
CA ALA A 8 -20.11 18.56 -64.53
C ALA A 8 -19.15 17.86 -63.55
N ALA A 9 -18.59 18.61 -62.60
CA ALA A 9 -17.86 18.04 -61.48
C ALA A 9 -18.85 17.74 -60.34
N LEU A 10 -19.19 16.47 -60.16
CA LEU A 10 -19.81 15.96 -58.93
C LEU A 10 -18.81 16.13 -57.78
N SER A 11 -19.11 17.04 -56.84
CA SER A 11 -18.41 17.09 -55.55
C SER A 11 -19.27 16.40 -54.50
N LEU A 12 -18.83 15.22 -54.05
CA LEU A 12 -19.44 14.50 -52.94
C LEU A 12 -19.32 15.33 -51.66
N ALA A 13 -20.46 15.63 -51.04
CA ALA A 13 -20.53 16.24 -49.72
C ALA A 13 -19.99 15.25 -48.67
N ALA A 14 -18.84 15.56 -48.07
CA ALA A 14 -18.35 14.87 -46.89
C ALA A 14 -19.19 15.29 -45.68
N THR A 15 -20.00 14.36 -45.16
CA THR A 15 -20.76 14.54 -43.92
C THR A 15 -19.80 14.46 -42.73
N TYR A 16 -19.51 15.59 -42.10
CA TYR A 16 -18.84 15.64 -40.81
C TYR A 16 -19.78 15.14 -39.73
N ALA A 17 -19.58 13.89 -39.28
CA ALA A 17 -20.22 13.37 -38.07
C ALA A 17 -19.49 13.94 -36.84
N HIS A 18 -20.08 14.95 -36.20
CA HIS A 18 -19.63 15.45 -34.90
C HIS A 18 -20.15 14.51 -33.81
N SER A 19 -19.34 13.56 -33.33
CA SER A 19 -19.69 12.75 -32.16
C SER A 19 -19.44 13.56 -30.89
N GLN A 20 -20.50 14.12 -30.31
CA GLN A 20 -20.44 14.62 -28.94
C GLN A 20 -20.45 13.42 -27.99
N GLY A 21 -19.25 12.93 -27.65
CA GLY A 21 -19.08 11.94 -26.60
C GLY A 21 -19.41 12.57 -25.25
N THR A 22 -20.50 12.14 -24.64
CA THR A 22 -20.88 12.53 -23.28
C THR A 22 -19.85 11.92 -22.32
N ASP A 23 -19.01 12.75 -21.70
CA ASP A 23 -18.01 12.32 -20.73
C ASP A 23 -18.70 11.89 -19.43
N LEU A 24 -18.98 10.60 -19.32
CA LEU A 24 -19.61 9.95 -18.17
C LEU A 24 -18.64 9.71 -16.99
N ARG A 25 -17.40 10.24 -17.03
CA ARG A 25 -16.38 9.98 -15.99
C ARG A 25 -16.57 10.74 -14.67
N LEU A 26 -17.62 11.55 -14.51
CA LEU A 26 -17.81 12.39 -13.31
C LEU A 26 -18.61 11.72 -12.17
N LEU A 27 -18.92 10.43 -12.23
CA LEU A 27 -19.71 9.75 -11.18
C LEU A 27 -18.98 8.66 -10.40
N GLU A 28 -17.68 8.44 -10.64
CA GLU A 28 -16.91 7.56 -9.76
C GLU A 28 -16.77 8.26 -8.40
N SER A 29 -17.63 7.89 -7.46
CA SER A 29 -17.51 8.36 -6.07
C SER A 29 -16.12 7.98 -5.57
N PRO A 30 -15.41 8.87 -4.85
CA PRO A 30 -14.11 8.53 -4.29
C PRO A 30 -14.24 7.22 -3.50
N PRO A 31 -13.29 6.29 -3.63
CA PRO A 31 -13.37 5.01 -2.94
C PRO A 31 -13.58 5.28 -1.45
N SER A 32 -14.59 4.63 -0.86
CA SER A 32 -14.85 4.73 0.57
C SER A 32 -13.56 4.42 1.33
N PRO A 33 -13.21 5.20 2.37
CA PRO A 33 -12.04 4.90 3.19
C PRO A 33 -12.10 3.43 3.63
N PRO A 34 -11.00 2.68 3.53
CA PRO A 34 -11.02 1.28 3.92
C PRO A 34 -11.44 1.14 5.39
N ALA A 35 -12.43 0.28 5.67
CA ALA A 35 -12.93 0.07 7.04
C ALA A 35 -11.77 -0.22 8.02
N PRO A 36 -11.81 0.26 9.27
CA PRO A 36 -10.73 0.03 10.24
C PRO A 36 -10.47 -1.47 10.41
N CYS A 37 -9.21 -1.83 10.64
CA CYS A 37 -8.87 -3.23 10.89
C CYS A 37 -9.63 -3.77 12.12
N THR A 38 -10.16 -4.99 11.99
CA THR A 38 -10.69 -5.75 13.12
C THR A 38 -9.75 -6.90 13.40
N ALA A 39 -9.04 -6.83 14.53
CA ALA A 39 -8.21 -7.94 14.97
C ALA A 39 -9.12 -9.11 15.42
N LYS A 40 -8.83 -10.29 14.92
CA LYS A 40 -9.54 -11.54 15.21
C LYS A 40 -8.50 -12.64 15.44
N PRO A 41 -7.95 -12.75 16.66
CA PRO A 41 -6.93 -13.74 16.94
C PRO A 41 -7.37 -15.15 16.55
N GLY A 42 -6.52 -15.87 15.81
CA GLY A 42 -6.81 -17.22 15.30
C GLY A 42 -7.63 -17.29 14.01
N ASP A 43 -8.17 -16.18 13.51
CA ASP A 43 -9.10 -16.16 12.37
C ASP A 43 -8.38 -15.75 11.06
N PRO A 44 -8.58 -16.45 9.93
CA PRO A 44 -8.11 -16.01 8.61
C PRO A 44 -8.59 -14.60 8.19
N ALA A 45 -9.69 -14.11 8.75
CA ALA A 45 -10.22 -12.76 8.56
C ALA A 45 -9.60 -11.72 9.51
N ASN A 46 -8.57 -12.07 10.27
CA ASN A 46 -7.82 -11.13 11.12
C ASN A 46 -7.25 -9.98 10.27
N CYS A 47 -7.36 -8.76 10.77
CA CYS A 47 -6.74 -7.56 10.19
C CYS A 47 -6.03 -6.81 11.29
N THR A 48 -4.77 -6.47 11.07
CA THR A 48 -3.99 -5.61 11.96
C THR A 48 -3.29 -4.51 11.16
N ARG A 49 -3.09 -3.35 11.79
CA ARG A 49 -2.27 -2.30 11.19
C ARG A 49 -0.81 -2.73 11.22
N ILE A 50 -0.06 -2.36 10.19
CA ILE A 50 1.36 -2.64 10.10
C ILE A 50 2.10 -1.36 9.73
N LEU A 51 3.14 -1.07 10.50
CA LEU A 51 3.92 0.15 10.42
C LEU A 51 5.38 -0.22 10.25
N ALA A 52 6.14 0.54 9.49
CA ALA A 52 7.58 0.34 9.41
C ALA A 52 8.37 1.62 9.23
N CYS A 53 9.59 1.62 9.74
CA CYS A 53 10.64 2.54 9.34
C CYS A 53 11.48 1.92 8.23
N ILE A 54 11.86 2.76 7.25
CA ILE A 54 12.65 2.37 6.08
C ILE A 54 13.90 3.25 6.02
N GLY A 55 15.05 2.64 6.26
CA GLY A 55 16.32 3.34 6.36
C GLY A 55 16.35 4.33 7.52
N LYS A 56 17.11 5.41 7.35
CA LYS A 56 17.33 6.44 8.38
C LYS A 56 16.87 7.84 7.97
N ASP A 57 16.28 7.94 6.77
CA ASP A 57 16.00 9.20 6.10
C ASP A 57 14.54 9.65 6.31
N GLY A 58 13.85 9.10 7.30
CA GLY A 58 12.47 9.46 7.63
C GLY A 58 11.42 8.82 6.72
N LEU A 59 11.77 7.85 5.88
CA LEU A 59 10.78 7.06 5.14
C LEU A 59 10.08 6.08 6.08
N TRP A 60 8.77 6.00 5.94
CA TRP A 60 7.93 5.10 6.73
C TRP A 60 6.85 4.47 5.87
N PHE A 61 6.40 3.30 6.29
CA PHE A 61 5.31 2.54 5.69
C PHE A 61 4.15 2.46 6.66
N ASP A 62 2.94 2.58 6.12
CA ASP A 62 1.69 2.34 6.84
C ASP A 62 0.72 1.57 5.98
N GLY A 63 0.17 0.52 6.57
CA GLY A 63 -0.63 -0.45 5.87
C GLY A 63 -1.37 -1.38 6.80
N ARG A 64 -1.82 -2.48 6.21
CA ARG A 64 -2.62 -3.51 6.86
C ARG A 64 -2.10 -4.87 6.50
N ALA A 65 -2.06 -5.75 7.50
CA ALA A 65 -1.78 -7.16 7.36
C ALA A 65 -3.07 -7.94 7.63
N TYR A 66 -3.43 -8.81 6.69
CA TYR A 66 -4.61 -9.66 6.73
C TYR A 66 -4.20 -11.11 6.93
N GLY A 67 -4.94 -11.86 7.74
CA GLY A 67 -4.69 -13.27 8.04
C GLY A 67 -4.09 -13.50 9.43
N TRP A 68 -3.91 -14.78 9.77
CA TRP A 68 -3.37 -15.22 11.06
C TRP A 68 -2.06 -16.01 10.94
N ASN A 69 -2.01 -16.98 10.02
CA ASN A 69 -0.78 -17.74 9.73
C ASN A 69 -0.23 -17.53 8.32
N ALA A 70 -1.02 -16.91 7.47
CA ALA A 70 -0.66 -16.47 6.15
C ALA A 70 -1.74 -15.47 5.71
N GLY A 71 -1.39 -14.65 4.74
CA GLY A 71 -2.36 -13.80 4.08
C GLY A 71 -1.66 -12.74 3.27
N THR A 72 -2.27 -11.56 3.19
CA THR A 72 -1.78 -10.47 2.37
C THR A 72 -1.48 -9.25 3.20
N LEU A 73 -0.73 -8.33 2.62
CA LEU A 73 -0.70 -6.96 3.08
C LEU A 73 -1.01 -5.98 1.96
N ASN A 74 -1.38 -4.78 2.37
CA ASN A 74 -1.34 -3.62 1.49
C ASN A 74 -0.96 -2.40 2.31
N GLY A 75 -0.21 -1.49 1.71
CA GLY A 75 0.09 -0.21 2.34
C GLY A 75 0.84 0.72 1.40
N GLN A 76 1.31 1.82 1.96
CA GLN A 76 2.01 2.85 1.22
C GLN A 76 3.21 3.35 2.02
N ILE A 77 4.31 3.61 1.31
CA ILE A 77 5.46 4.34 1.81
C ILE A 77 5.12 5.84 1.75
N SER A 78 5.64 6.62 2.68
CA SER A 78 5.44 8.07 2.77
C SER A 78 5.79 8.89 1.52
N ASP A 79 6.51 8.30 0.56
CA ASP A 79 6.81 8.89 -0.75
C ASP A 79 5.72 8.62 -1.82
N GLY A 80 4.65 7.91 -1.44
CA GLY A 80 3.53 7.55 -2.31
C GLY A 80 3.60 6.14 -2.90
N SER A 81 4.74 5.44 -2.77
CA SER A 81 4.91 4.09 -3.32
C SER A 81 3.99 3.09 -2.64
N THR A 82 3.23 2.30 -3.40
CA THR A 82 2.34 1.28 -2.85
C THR A 82 3.07 -0.05 -2.72
N CYS A 83 2.77 -0.82 -1.68
CA CYS A 83 3.34 -2.14 -1.48
C CYS A 83 2.23 -3.16 -1.20
N THR A 84 2.31 -4.31 -1.88
CA THR A 84 1.35 -5.41 -1.78
C THR A 84 2.11 -6.71 -1.88
N GLU A 85 1.86 -7.66 -0.99
CA GLU A 85 2.50 -8.98 -1.04
C GLU A 85 1.72 -10.01 -0.22
N GLU A 86 2.08 -11.28 -0.38
CA GLU A 86 1.70 -12.35 0.53
C GLU A 86 2.71 -12.52 1.68
N TRP A 87 2.21 -12.80 2.88
CA TRP A 87 3.04 -13.14 4.04
C TRP A 87 2.65 -14.50 4.60
N ARG A 88 3.60 -15.17 5.26
CA ARG A 88 3.38 -16.46 5.94
C ARG A 88 4.10 -16.46 7.27
N SER A 89 3.42 -16.86 8.33
CA SER A 89 4.04 -17.20 9.61
C SER A 89 4.58 -18.63 9.56
N GLY A 90 5.51 -18.96 10.45
CA GLY A 90 5.99 -20.33 10.63
C GLY A 90 7.40 -20.55 10.12
N MET A 91 8.37 -20.09 10.90
CA MET A 91 9.68 -20.71 11.02
C MET A 91 9.83 -21.23 12.46
N ALA A 92 10.80 -22.13 12.69
CA ALA A 92 11.04 -22.67 14.03
C ALA A 92 11.26 -21.54 15.06
N PHE A 93 10.93 -21.81 16.33
CA PHE A 93 11.17 -20.92 17.49
C PHE A 93 10.38 -19.59 17.50
N GLY A 94 9.17 -19.56 16.93
CA GLY A 94 8.30 -18.38 17.01
C GLY A 94 8.73 -17.21 16.12
N THR A 95 9.57 -17.50 15.11
CA THR A 95 9.95 -16.54 14.09
C THR A 95 9.07 -16.71 12.84
N GLY A 96 8.93 -15.66 12.05
CA GLY A 96 8.36 -15.77 10.72
C GLY A 96 9.04 -14.82 9.75
N ARG A 97 8.89 -15.12 8.46
CA ARG A 97 9.50 -14.34 7.38
C ARG A 97 8.39 -13.71 6.58
N TRP A 98 8.51 -12.41 6.39
CA TRP A 98 7.62 -11.68 5.49
C TRP A 98 8.46 -11.03 4.39
N ALA A 99 8.05 -11.19 3.13
CA ALA A 99 8.57 -10.45 2.00
C ALA A 99 7.55 -9.42 1.55
N VAL A 100 7.98 -8.24 1.10
CA VAL A 100 7.12 -7.20 0.54
C VAL A 100 7.68 -6.72 -0.79
N SER A 101 6.84 -6.44 -1.78
CA SER A 101 7.23 -5.75 -3.02
C SER A 101 6.47 -4.44 -3.17
N CYS A 102 7.16 -3.42 -3.64
CA CYS A 102 6.65 -2.06 -3.77
C CYS A 102 6.72 -1.56 -5.22
N SER A 103 5.87 -0.60 -5.57
CA SER A 103 5.77 0.00 -6.91
C SER A 103 7.04 0.74 -7.36
N ASP A 104 7.93 1.09 -6.42
CA ASP A 104 9.24 1.72 -6.68
C ASP A 104 10.34 0.70 -7.06
N GLY A 105 9.96 -0.56 -7.27
CA GLY A 105 10.85 -1.68 -7.59
C GLY A 105 11.65 -2.21 -6.40
N SER A 106 11.44 -1.70 -5.19
CA SER A 106 12.06 -2.26 -3.98
C SER A 106 11.28 -3.47 -3.47
N SER A 107 12.01 -4.41 -2.89
CA SER A 107 11.42 -5.53 -2.14
C SER A 107 12.12 -5.69 -0.80
N GLY A 108 11.35 -5.90 0.27
CA GLY A 108 11.84 -6.08 1.64
C GLY A 108 11.74 -7.52 2.10
N GLN A 109 12.64 -7.95 2.97
CA GLN A 109 12.49 -9.19 3.72
C GLN A 109 12.72 -8.95 5.21
N VAL A 110 11.77 -9.37 6.03
CA VAL A 110 11.69 -9.09 7.47
C VAL A 110 11.58 -10.40 8.23
N ILE A 111 12.39 -10.53 9.27
CA ILE A 111 12.24 -11.57 10.29
C ILE A 111 11.59 -10.91 11.49
N TYR A 112 10.49 -11.47 11.98
CA TYR A 112 9.80 -10.97 13.16
C TYR A 112 9.92 -11.91 14.36
N TYR A 113 9.77 -11.31 15.54
CA TYR A 113 9.67 -11.98 16.83
C TYR A 113 8.37 -11.53 17.50
N ILE A 114 7.75 -12.45 18.25
CA ILE A 114 6.55 -12.11 19.01
C ILE A 114 6.98 -11.42 20.30
N GLU A 115 6.68 -10.14 20.40
CA GLU A 115 6.95 -9.33 21.59
C GLU A 115 5.88 -9.58 22.67
N HIS A 116 4.61 -9.70 22.26
CA HIS A 116 3.51 -9.91 23.19
C HIS A 116 2.45 -10.87 22.62
N ASN A 117 2.45 -12.11 23.13
CA ASN A 117 1.60 -13.20 22.65
C ASN A 117 0.09 -12.89 22.75
N GLU A 118 -0.34 -12.22 23.83
CA GLU A 118 -1.76 -11.97 24.09
C GLU A 118 -2.39 -10.94 23.14
N THR A 119 -1.58 -9.99 22.66
CA THR A 119 -2.04 -8.92 21.74
C THR A 119 -1.62 -9.16 20.30
N GLY A 120 -0.88 -10.25 20.03
CA GLY A 120 -0.29 -10.53 18.73
C GLY A 120 0.65 -9.43 18.25
N THR A 121 1.26 -8.67 19.17
CA THR A 121 2.20 -7.61 18.80
C THR A 121 3.54 -8.23 18.45
N VAL A 122 4.00 -7.96 17.23
CA VAL A 122 5.27 -8.45 16.71
C VAL A 122 6.14 -7.29 16.26
N GLU A 123 7.42 -7.38 16.56
CA GLU A 123 8.46 -6.51 16.04
C GLU A 123 9.28 -7.30 15.02
N GLY A 124 9.61 -6.68 13.89
CA GLY A 124 10.42 -7.29 12.85
C GLY A 124 11.57 -6.41 12.40
N ARG A 125 12.65 -7.06 11.96
CA ARG A 125 13.84 -6.40 11.38
C ARG A 125 14.23 -7.05 10.07
N GLY A 126 14.76 -6.24 9.16
CA GLY A 126 15.04 -6.69 7.81
C GLY A 126 15.89 -5.73 6.98
N LEU A 127 16.03 -6.08 5.71
CA LEU A 127 16.63 -5.26 4.68
C LEU A 127 15.76 -5.29 3.44
N ASP A 128 15.80 -4.21 2.66
CA ASP A 128 15.28 -4.21 1.30
C ASP A 128 16.36 -4.40 0.23
N THR A 129 15.94 -4.55 -1.02
CA THR A 129 16.82 -4.71 -2.19
C THR A 129 17.69 -3.49 -2.48
N LYS A 130 17.39 -2.34 -1.86
CA LYS A 130 18.20 -1.11 -1.93
C LYS A 130 19.19 -1.01 -0.75
N GLY A 131 19.23 -2.01 0.13
CA GLY A 131 20.11 -2.05 1.30
C GLY A 131 19.64 -1.20 2.48
N ARG A 132 18.39 -0.74 2.48
CA ARG A 132 17.81 0.05 3.57
C ARG A 132 17.37 -0.89 4.70
N ALA A 133 17.69 -0.51 5.93
CA ALA A 133 17.21 -1.23 7.12
C ALA A 133 15.70 -1.09 7.29
N LEU A 134 15.03 -2.18 7.63
CA LEU A 134 13.61 -2.22 7.91
C LEU A 134 13.40 -2.50 9.39
N HIS A 135 12.52 -1.73 10.02
CA HIS A 135 12.03 -1.97 11.38
C HIS A 135 10.52 -1.89 11.36
N VAL A 136 9.85 -2.99 11.72
CA VAL A 136 8.43 -3.22 11.47
C VAL A 136 7.70 -3.52 12.76
N TRP A 137 6.47 -3.03 12.89
CA TRP A 137 5.57 -3.33 13.99
C TRP A 137 4.18 -3.66 13.46
N THR A 138 3.54 -4.68 14.02
CA THR A 138 2.12 -4.98 13.78
C THR A 138 1.50 -5.67 14.98
N GLY A 139 0.16 -5.72 15.04
CA GLY A 139 -0.58 -6.33 16.13
C GLY A 139 -1.84 -5.54 16.51
N LEU A 140 -2.60 -6.07 17.46
CA LEU A 140 -3.87 -5.47 17.92
C LEU A 140 -3.68 -4.06 18.49
N ASN A 141 -2.59 -3.86 19.24
CA ASN A 141 -2.32 -2.62 20.00
C ASN A 141 -1.03 -1.93 19.53
N VAL A 142 -0.71 -2.00 18.23
CA VAL A 142 0.55 -1.49 17.69
C VAL A 142 0.80 -0.01 18.03
N LEU A 143 -0.26 0.81 18.08
CA LEU A 143 -0.14 2.22 18.43
C LEU A 143 0.19 2.44 19.90
N GLU A 144 -0.35 1.62 20.80
CA GLU A 144 -0.02 1.68 22.22
C GLU A 144 1.45 1.34 22.46
N PHE A 145 1.97 0.35 21.72
CA PHE A 145 3.38 -0.02 21.78
C PHE A 145 4.31 1.12 21.30
N LEU A 146 3.83 1.95 20.36
CA LEU A 146 4.59 3.06 19.80
C LEU A 146 4.45 4.37 20.59
N LYS A 147 3.69 4.39 21.69
CA LYS A 147 3.54 5.61 22.50
C LYS A 147 4.87 6.00 23.13
N ASP A 148 5.20 7.29 22.98
CA ASP A 148 6.30 7.90 23.71
C ASP A 148 5.90 8.26 25.16
N ALA A 149 6.80 8.92 25.88
CA ALA A 149 6.55 9.39 27.25
C ALA A 149 5.39 10.41 27.36
N THR A 150 4.94 11.00 26.24
CA THR A 150 3.80 11.91 26.17
C THR A 150 2.48 11.19 25.86
N GLY A 151 2.53 9.88 25.60
CA GLY A 151 1.37 9.07 25.24
C GLY A 151 0.97 9.18 23.77
N ILE A 152 1.81 9.79 22.93
CA ILE A 152 1.56 9.95 21.49
C ILE A 152 2.31 8.85 20.72
N PRO A 153 1.63 8.05 19.88
CA PRO A 153 2.30 7.05 19.04
C PRO A 153 3.28 7.69 18.05
N ARG A 154 4.51 7.20 18.02
CA ARG A 154 5.57 7.71 17.14
C ARG A 154 6.43 6.62 16.55
N LEU A 155 6.73 6.75 15.25
CA LEU A 155 7.77 5.95 14.59
C LEU A 155 9.12 6.66 14.69
N LYS A 156 10.15 5.90 15.05
CA LYS A 156 11.53 6.39 15.24
C LYS A 156 12.37 6.19 13.98
N CYS A 157 11.93 6.72 12.84
CA CYS A 157 12.49 6.41 11.51
C CYS A 157 13.72 7.25 11.11
N GLY A 158 14.59 7.57 12.07
CA GLY A 158 15.75 8.43 11.85
C GLY A 158 15.83 9.57 12.86
N PRO A 159 16.33 10.76 12.46
CA PRO A 159 16.59 11.87 13.39
C PRO A 159 15.32 12.56 13.90
N THR A 160 14.19 12.34 13.22
CA THR A 160 12.90 12.95 13.57
C THR A 160 11.87 11.85 13.80
N ASP A 161 11.15 11.98 14.92
CA ASP A 161 10.03 11.11 15.22
C ASP A 161 8.82 11.46 14.36
N ILE A 162 8.16 10.43 13.83
CA ILE A 162 7.01 10.57 12.94
C ILE A 162 5.75 10.26 13.76
N PRO A 163 4.89 11.25 14.04
CA PRO A 163 3.63 11.00 14.75
C PRO A 163 2.70 10.15 13.88
N ILE A 164 2.09 9.13 14.49
CA ILE A 164 1.12 8.26 13.83
C ILE A 164 -0.20 8.28 14.61
N SER A 165 -1.31 8.37 13.87
CA SER A 165 -2.69 8.28 14.39
C SER A 165 -3.36 7.02 13.91
#